data_AF-A0A2J6H508-F1
#
_entry.id   AF-A0A2J6H508-F1
#
_cell.length_a   1.000
_cell.length_b   1.000
_cell.length_c   1.000
_cell.angle_alpha   90.00
_cell.angle_beta   90.00
_cell.angle_gamma   90.00
#
_symmetry.space_group_name_H-M   'P 1'
#
loop_
_entity.id
_entity.type
_entity.pdbx_description
1 polymer ?
#
loop_
_entity_poly.entity_id
_entity_poly.type
_entity_poly.pdbx_seq_one_letter_code
_entity_poly.pdbx_strand_id
1 'polypeptide(L)'
;TPAAGFVSVPHSLAIGIISAVVSNLVVEWRTRTSIDDTLDVFPCHGVGGMVGMLLTGVFASQNVNPNNTTGEGLFFGHTHLFLIQLLALVATSVFAFVGSVVLLKITDMISPLRVSKEEEELGLDISQHGEKL
;
A
#
# COMPACT_ATOMS: atom_id res chain seq x y z
N THR A 1 9.74 1.02 2.06
CA THR A 1 10.08 -0.42 2.12
C THR A 1 10.75 -0.96 0.87
N PRO A 2 10.16 -0.92 -0.34
CA PRO A 2 10.67 -1.70 -1.49
C PRO A 2 12.08 -1.29 -1.97
N ALA A 3 12.49 -0.05 -1.69
CA ALA A 3 13.77 0.50 -2.10
C ALA A 3 14.96 0.17 -1.18
N ALA A 4 14.73 -0.34 0.03
CA ALA A 4 15.69 -0.28 1.14
C ALA A 4 17.06 -0.92 0.83
N GLY A 5 17.09 -1.98 0.01
CA GLY A 5 18.31 -2.68 -0.38
C GLY A 5 18.90 -2.26 -1.72
N PHE A 6 18.42 -1.17 -2.34
CA PHE A 6 18.77 -0.83 -3.73
C PHE A 6 19.12 0.64 -3.96
N VAL A 7 18.81 1.55 -3.02
CA VAL A 7 18.96 3.00 -3.22
C VAL A 7 19.95 3.62 -2.24
N SER A 8 20.60 4.70 -2.64
CA SER A 8 21.53 5.43 -1.78
C SER A 8 20.79 6.24 -0.71
N VAL A 9 21.53 6.72 0.29
CA VAL A 9 20.95 7.52 1.39
C VAL A 9 20.25 8.80 0.90
N PRO A 10 20.79 9.60 -0.03
CA PRO A 10 20.06 10.76 -0.54
C PRO A 10 18.76 10.39 -1.26
N HIS A 11 18.77 9.31 -2.05
CA HIS A 11 17.57 8.83 -2.75
C HIS A 11 16.52 8.28 -1.78
N SER A 12 16.93 7.65 -0.65
CA SER A 12 15.98 7.16 0.35
C SER A 12 15.23 8.31 1.05
N LEU A 13 15.90 9.44 1.30
CA LEU A 13 15.27 10.66 1.82
C LEU A 13 14.23 11.20 0.83
N ALA A 14 14.57 11.28 -0.46
CA ALA A 14 13.64 11.71 -1.49
C ALA A 14 12.40 10.79 -1.55
N ILE A 15 12.60 9.46 -1.53
CA ILE A 15 11.50 8.49 -1.50
C ILE A 15 10.63 8.69 -0.27
N GLY A 16 11.22 8.88 0.91
CA GLY A 16 10.48 9.10 2.15
C GLY A 16 9.59 10.34 2.09
N ILE A 17 10.16 11.47 1.66
CA ILE A 17 9.43 12.75 1.54
C ILE A 17 8.29 12.62 0.51
N ILE A 18 8.58 12.12 -0.69
CA ILE A 18 7.58 12.01 -1.76
C ILE A 18 6.46 11.05 -1.33
N SER A 19 6.80 9.89 -0.74
CA SER A 19 5.81 8.93 -0.28
C SER A 19 4.93 9.51 0.84
N ALA A 20 5.51 10.24 1.78
CA ALA A 20 4.76 10.88 2.86
C ALA A 20 3.82 11.96 2.35
N VAL A 21 4.28 12.83 1.45
CA VAL A 21 3.46 13.89 0.84
C VAL A 21 2.30 13.28 0.04
N VAL A 22 2.58 12.32 -0.84
CA VAL A 22 1.54 11.69 -1.66
C VAL A 22 0.54 10.93 -0.78
N SER A 23 1.02 10.19 0.23
CA SER A 23 0.14 9.51 1.19
C SER A 23 -0.78 10.51 1.89
N ASN A 24 -0.23 11.61 2.44
CA ASN A 24 -1.00 12.62 3.14
C ASN A 24 -2.05 13.29 2.24
N LEU A 25 -1.72 13.57 0.98
CA LEU A 25 -2.68 14.10 0.02
C LEU A 25 -3.83 13.12 -0.26
N VAL A 26 -3.55 11.81 -0.28
CA VAL A 26 -4.61 10.80 -0.46
C VAL A 26 -5.44 10.62 0.80
N VAL A 27 -4.85 10.73 2.00
CA VAL A 27 -5.61 10.78 3.27
C VAL A 27 -6.60 11.96 3.24
N GLU A 28 -6.11 13.16 2.93
CA GLU A 28 -6.95 14.36 2.85
C GLU A 28 -8.00 14.26 1.73
N TRP A 29 -7.69 13.60 0.61
CA TRP A 29 -8.69 13.33 -0.42
C TRP A 29 -9.74 12.34 0.07
N ARG A 30 -9.35 11.28 0.79
CA ARG A 30 -10.23 10.23 1.31
C ARG A 30 -11.29 10.79 2.24
N THR A 31 -10.96 11.76 3.09
CA THR A 31 -11.93 12.42 4.00
C THR A 31 -13.07 13.14 3.28
N ARG A 32 -12.91 13.42 1.98
CA ARG A 32 -13.91 14.05 1.10
C ARG A 32 -14.75 13.02 0.33
N THR A 33 -14.57 11.73 0.62
CA THR A 33 -15.28 10.62 -0.02
C THR A 33 -16.12 9.85 1.01
N SER A 34 -17.00 8.96 0.53
CA SER A 34 -17.75 8.04 1.38
C SER A 34 -17.00 6.72 1.66
N ILE A 35 -15.71 6.63 1.33
CA ILE A 35 -14.92 5.41 1.50
C ILE A 35 -14.54 5.29 2.98
N ASP A 36 -15.03 4.24 3.63
CA ASP A 36 -14.69 3.91 5.02
C ASP A 36 -13.45 3.00 5.08
N ASP A 37 -12.28 3.63 4.95
CA ASP A 37 -10.99 3.04 5.29
C ASP A 37 -10.57 3.56 6.67
N THR A 38 -11.17 2.99 7.72
CA THR A 38 -11.20 3.55 9.08
C THR A 38 -9.84 4.01 9.60
N LEU A 39 -8.76 3.30 9.26
CA LEU A 39 -7.40 3.57 9.75
C LEU A 39 -6.44 4.08 8.66
N ASP A 40 -6.96 4.56 7.53
CA ASP A 40 -6.17 5.03 6.37
C ASP A 40 -5.15 3.99 5.89
N VAL A 41 -5.54 2.70 5.87
CA VAL A 41 -4.65 1.61 5.47
C VAL A 41 -4.24 1.74 4.01
N PHE A 42 -5.18 2.07 3.11
CA PHE A 42 -4.91 2.22 1.70
C PHE A 42 -4.05 3.45 1.39
N PRO A 43 -4.33 4.68 1.87
CA PRO A 43 -3.43 5.82 1.70
C PRO A 43 -2.02 5.55 2.26
N CYS A 44 -1.91 5.05 3.49
CA CYS A 44 -0.63 4.91 4.17
C CYS A 44 0.22 3.74 3.64
N HIS A 45 -0.38 2.58 3.44
CA HIS A 45 0.34 1.37 3.03
C HIS A 45 0.21 1.10 1.53
N GLY A 46 -1.01 1.21 0.98
CA GLY A 46 -1.27 1.01 -0.44
C GLY A 46 -0.55 2.05 -1.30
N VAL A 47 -0.93 3.31 -1.18
CA VAL A 47 -0.34 4.40 -1.97
C VAL A 47 1.13 4.65 -1.60
N GLY A 48 1.45 4.68 -0.30
CA GLY A 48 2.85 4.78 0.14
C GLY A 48 3.74 3.66 -0.43
N GLY A 49 3.23 2.42 -0.48
CA GLY A 49 3.89 1.29 -1.11
C GLY A 49 4.06 1.46 -2.62
N MET A 50 3.01 1.85 -3.32
CA MET A 50 3.01 2.11 -4.78
C MET A 50 4.04 3.17 -5.18
N VAL A 51 4.07 4.31 -4.48
CA VAL A 51 5.06 5.37 -4.71
C VAL A 51 6.47 4.84 -4.47
N GLY A 52 6.66 4.10 -3.37
CA GLY A 52 7.94 3.45 -3.08
C GLY A 52 8.39 2.49 -4.18
N MET A 53 7.49 1.68 -4.75
CA MET A 53 7.80 0.73 -5.82
C MET A 53 8.24 1.47 -7.10
N LEU A 54 7.48 2.48 -7.51
CA LEU A 54 7.83 3.27 -8.69
C LEU A 54 9.18 3.98 -8.52
N LEU A 55 9.41 4.61 -7.36
CA LEU A 55 10.68 5.28 -7.10
C LEU A 55 11.85 4.30 -6.88
N THR A 56 11.59 3.06 -6.49
CA THR A 56 12.61 1.99 -6.56
C THR A 56 13.04 1.79 -8.02
N GLY A 57 12.09 1.74 -8.95
CA GLY A 57 12.38 1.68 -10.39
C GLY A 57 13.09 2.92 -10.95
N VAL A 58 13.04 4.05 -10.24
CA VAL A 58 13.77 5.27 -10.61
C VAL A 58 15.19 5.28 -10.05
N PHE A 59 15.37 4.94 -8.78
CA PHE A 59 16.62 5.21 -8.03
C PHE A 59 17.45 3.97 -7.66
N ALA A 60 17.00 2.74 -7.98
CA ALA A 60 17.78 1.55 -7.70
C ALA A 60 19.12 1.57 -8.46
N SER A 61 20.20 1.18 -7.77
CA SER A 61 21.55 1.15 -8.34
C SER A 61 22.37 -0.05 -7.89
N GLN A 62 23.12 -0.63 -8.82
CA GLN A 62 24.10 -1.69 -8.56
C GLN A 62 25.31 -1.20 -7.77
N ASN A 63 25.57 0.13 -7.75
CA ASN A 63 26.56 0.71 -6.85
C ASN A 63 26.19 0.55 -5.36
N VAL A 64 24.90 0.46 -5.05
CA VAL A 64 24.40 0.23 -3.69
C VAL A 64 24.30 -1.26 -3.41
N ASN A 65 23.85 -2.03 -4.40
CA ASN A 65 23.74 -3.48 -4.29
C ASN A 65 24.35 -4.15 -5.53
N PRO A 66 25.64 -4.55 -5.46
CA PRO A 66 26.33 -5.18 -6.60
C PRO A 66 25.70 -6.50 -7.06
N ASN A 67 24.93 -7.16 -6.19
CA ASN A 67 24.22 -8.39 -6.50
C ASN A 67 22.82 -8.14 -7.12
N ASN A 68 22.45 -6.87 -7.35
CA ASN A 68 21.19 -6.53 -8.01
C ASN A 68 21.24 -6.98 -9.48
N THR A 69 20.50 -8.04 -9.80
CA THR A 69 20.34 -8.57 -11.16
C THR A 69 19.23 -7.88 -11.95
N THR A 70 18.44 -7.01 -11.33
CA THR A 70 17.27 -6.37 -11.95
C THR A 70 17.62 -5.13 -12.79
N GLY A 71 18.88 -4.68 -12.73
CA GLY A 71 19.41 -3.54 -13.46
C GLY A 71 19.36 -2.23 -12.67
N GLU A 72 19.76 -1.14 -13.33
CA GLU A 72 19.71 0.22 -12.79
C GLU A 72 18.33 0.86 -13.04
N GLY A 73 18.00 1.87 -12.24
CA GLY A 73 16.78 2.66 -12.39
C GLY A 73 16.85 3.77 -13.45
N LEU A 74 15.70 4.42 -13.71
CA LEU A 74 15.57 5.49 -14.71
C LEU A 74 16.56 6.64 -14.51
N PHE A 75 16.85 7.00 -13.27
CA PHE A 75 17.77 8.08 -12.94
C PHE A 75 19.18 7.84 -13.50
N PHE A 76 19.57 6.57 -13.68
CA PHE A 76 20.85 6.15 -14.23
C PHE A 76 20.76 5.76 -15.72
N GLY A 77 19.72 6.22 -16.43
CA GLY A 77 19.56 6.05 -17.87
C GLY A 77 18.97 4.72 -18.33
N HIS A 78 18.48 3.88 -17.42
CA HIS A 78 17.94 2.56 -17.73
C HIS A 78 16.43 2.50 -17.53
N THR A 79 15.68 2.06 -18.54
CA THR A 79 14.21 2.06 -18.53
C THR A 79 13.59 0.73 -18.09
N HIS A 80 14.32 -0.37 -18.29
CA HIS A 80 13.81 -1.72 -18.09
C HIS A 80 13.25 -1.94 -16.67
N LEU A 81 14.03 -1.59 -15.63
CA LEU A 81 13.62 -1.81 -14.24
C LEU A 81 12.33 -1.06 -13.89
N PHE A 82 12.19 0.18 -14.35
CA PHE A 82 10.97 0.96 -14.08
C PHE A 82 9.73 0.32 -14.71
N LEU A 83 9.85 -0.17 -15.95
CA LEU A 83 8.75 -0.87 -16.61
C LEU A 83 8.36 -2.15 -15.87
N ILE A 84 9.36 -2.89 -15.34
CA ILE A 84 9.10 -4.07 -14.50
C ILE A 84 8.41 -3.68 -13.19
N GLN A 85 8.86 -2.62 -12.51
CA GLN A 85 8.21 -2.14 -11.28
C GLN A 85 6.78 -1.65 -11.53
N LEU A 86 6.53 -0.96 -12.65
CA LEU A 86 5.19 -0.54 -13.06
C LEU A 86 4.28 -1.75 -13.34
N LEU A 87 4.78 -2.74 -14.08
CA LEU A 87 4.04 -3.98 -14.34
C LEU A 87 3.74 -4.72 -13.04
N ALA A 88 4.73 -4.86 -12.16
CA ALA A 88 4.58 -5.52 -10.87
C ALA A 88 3.57 -4.79 -9.98
N LEU A 89 3.60 -3.45 -9.96
CA LEU A 89 2.62 -2.63 -9.23
C LEU A 89 1.21 -2.93 -9.73
N VAL A 90 0.96 -2.86 -11.04
CA VAL A 90 -0.37 -3.10 -11.61
C VAL A 90 -0.82 -4.54 -11.33
N ALA A 91 0.04 -5.52 -11.59
CA ALA A 91 -0.27 -6.93 -11.39
C ALA A 91 -0.61 -7.25 -9.92
N THR A 92 0.21 -6.79 -8.98
CA THR A 92 -0.02 -7.03 -7.55
C THR A 92 -1.24 -6.26 -7.03
N SER A 93 -1.50 -5.04 -7.52
CA SER A 93 -2.68 -4.26 -7.16
C SER A 93 -3.97 -4.94 -7.62
N VAL A 94 -4.00 -5.42 -8.87
CA VAL A 94 -5.16 -6.15 -9.42
C VAL A 94 -5.35 -7.46 -8.65
N PHE A 95 -4.29 -8.23 -8.44
CA PHE A 95 -4.36 -9.49 -7.71
C PHE A 95 -4.86 -9.28 -6.27
N ALA A 96 -4.30 -8.32 -5.53
CA ALA A 96 -4.68 -8.04 -4.16
C ALA A 96 -6.11 -7.53 -4.06
N PHE A 97 -6.53 -6.61 -4.95
CA PHE A 97 -7.88 -6.05 -4.93
C PHE A 97 -8.93 -7.11 -5.30
N VAL A 98 -8.77 -7.78 -6.45
CA VAL A 98 -9.74 -8.77 -6.93
C VAL A 98 -9.78 -9.97 -6.00
N GLY A 99 -8.61 -10.48 -5.59
CA GLY A 99 -8.50 -11.60 -4.66
C GLY A 99 -9.16 -11.29 -3.32
N SER A 100 -8.89 -10.12 -2.74
CA SER A 100 -9.54 -9.70 -1.49
C SER A 100 -11.05 -9.58 -1.64
N VAL A 101 -11.55 -8.95 -2.71
CA VAL A 101 -13.01 -8.82 -2.94
C VAL A 101 -13.68 -10.19 -3.06
N VAL A 102 -13.06 -11.14 -3.77
CA VAL A 102 -13.59 -12.50 -3.91
C VAL A 102 -13.61 -13.20 -2.56
N LEU A 103 -12.50 -13.18 -1.81
CA LEU A 103 -12.41 -13.82 -0.50
C LEU A 103 -13.38 -13.21 0.50
N LEU A 104 -13.47 -11.89 0.59
CA LEU A 104 -14.39 -11.21 1.50
C LEU A 104 -15.85 -11.54 1.19
N LYS A 105 -16.23 -11.59 -0.09
CA LYS A 105 -17.59 -12.00 -0.48
C LYS A 105 -17.90 -13.45 -0.12
N ILE A 106 -16.96 -14.37 -0.35
CA ILE A 106 -17.13 -15.78 0.03
C ILE A 106 -17.26 -15.91 1.54
N THR A 107 -16.41 -15.21 2.30
CA THR A 107 -16.49 -15.23 3.76
C THR A 107 -17.82 -14.67 4.26
N ASP A 108 -18.27 -13.52 3.74
CA ASP A 108 -19.53 -12.88 4.14
C ASP A 108 -20.76 -13.77 3.88
N MET A 109 -20.73 -14.63 2.85
CA MET A 109 -21.78 -15.61 2.59
C MET A 109 -21.82 -16.77 3.59
N ILE A 110 -20.69 -17.08 4.26
CA ILE A 110 -20.57 -18.19 5.22
C ILE A 110 -20.79 -17.67 6.64
N SER A 111 -20.13 -16.56 6.96
CA SER A 111 -20.18 -15.86 8.24
C SER A 111 -20.18 -14.36 7.95
N PRO A 112 -21.30 -13.65 8.16
CA PRO A 112 -21.39 -12.22 7.90
C PRO A 112 -20.19 -11.47 8.50
N LEU A 113 -19.53 -10.66 7.67
CA LEU A 113 -18.31 -9.94 8.07
C LEU A 113 -18.63 -8.71 8.93
N ARG A 114 -19.79 -8.11 8.71
CA ARG A 114 -20.26 -6.95 9.49
C ARG A 114 -21.27 -7.43 10.53
N VAL A 115 -21.14 -6.91 11.75
CA VAL A 115 -22.13 -7.09 12.81
C VAL A 115 -23.47 -6.46 12.42
N SER A 116 -24.54 -6.83 13.13
CA SER A 116 -25.84 -6.17 12.96
C SER A 116 -25.77 -4.68 13.33
N LYS A 117 -26.73 -3.89 12.85
CA LYS A 117 -26.77 -2.45 13.18
C LYS A 117 -26.97 -2.22 14.67
N GLU A 118 -27.79 -3.06 15.30
CA GLU A 118 -28.05 -3.03 16.73
C GLU A 118 -26.79 -3.32 17.55
N GLU A 119 -25.97 -4.29 17.12
CA GLU A 119 -24.67 -4.59 17.75
C GLU A 119 -23.64 -3.47 17.50
N GLU A 120 -23.64 -2.88 16.30
CA GLU A 120 -22.78 -1.74 15.96
C GLU A 120 -23.12 -0.52 16.82
N GLU A 121 -24.41 -0.22 17.05
CA GLU A 121 -24.89 0.85 17.93
C GLU A 121 -24.58 0.59 19.41
N LEU A 122 -24.66 -0.66 19.85
CA LEU A 122 -24.32 -1.06 21.22
C LEU A 122 -22.81 -0.98 21.50
N GLY A 123 -21.98 -1.17 20.46
CA GLY A 123 -20.53 -1.24 20.51
C GLY A 123 -20.01 -2.69 20.56
N LEU A 124 -18.87 -2.91 19.90
CA LEU A 124 -18.24 -4.23 19.76
C LEU A 124 -17.74 -4.79 21.11
N ASP A 125 -17.28 -3.94 22.04
CA ASP A 125 -16.85 -4.36 23.37
C ASP A 125 -17.97 -5.11 24.13
N ILE A 126 -19.20 -4.59 24.08
CA ILE A 126 -20.34 -5.23 24.75
C ILE A 126 -20.89 -6.37 23.91
N SER A 127 -21.14 -6.15 22.61
CA SER A 127 -21.83 -7.12 21.75
C SER A 127 -21.01 -8.37 21.43
N GLN A 128 -19.69 -8.23 21.27
CA GLN A 128 -18.80 -9.34 20.90
C GLN A 128 -17.98 -9.87 22.08
N HIS A 129 -17.67 -9.03 23.07
CA HIS A 129 -16.78 -9.40 24.18
C HIS A 129 -17.47 -9.41 25.56
N GLY A 130 -18.65 -8.80 25.71
CA GLY A 130 -19.34 -8.70 26.99
C GLY A 130 -18.62 -7.81 28.01
N GLU A 131 -17.75 -6.92 27.54
CA GLU A 131 -16.90 -6.06 28.36
C GLU A 131 -17.45 -4.62 28.38
N LYS A 132 -17.25 -3.93 29.51
CA LYS A 132 -17.61 -2.51 29.67
C LYS A 132 -16.59 -1.83 30.58
N LEU A 133 -16.06 -0.70 30.14
CA LEU A 133 -15.20 0.20 30.93
C LEU A 133 -15.99 0.96 32.00
#